data_AF-A0A2H3D4T5-F1
#
_entry.id   AF-A0A2H3D4T5-F1
#
_cell.length_a   1.000
_cell.length_b   1.000
_cell.length_c   1.000
_cell.angle_alpha   90.00
_cell.angle_beta   90.00
_cell.angle_gamma   90.00
#
_symmetry.space_group_name_H-M   'P 1'
#
loop_
_entity.id
_entity.type
_entity.pdbx_description
1 polymer ?
#
loop_
_entity_poly.entity_id
_entity_poly.type
_entity_poly.pdbx_seq_one_letter_code
_entity_poly.pdbx_strand_id
1 'polypeptide(L)'
;MTRAFLISSGLLKYLWAEAHRHAEWVYNHTPTKAIPSEKTLFEMATGRKPNISGLCPWGCCCWVQVKAPEKLEEHAVEVCF
;
A
#
# COMPACT_ATOMS: atom_id res chain seq x y z
N MET A 1 -6.88 -3.39 10.02
CA MET A 1 -5.57 -3.31 9.35
C MET A 1 -4.87 -1.98 9.64
N THR A 2 -5.50 -0.82 9.43
CA THR A 2 -4.90 0.53 9.67
C THR A 2 -4.15 0.70 10.99
N ARG A 3 -4.76 0.40 12.14
CA ARG A 3 -4.10 0.52 13.45
C ARG A 3 -2.87 -0.39 13.57
N ALA A 4 -2.94 -1.60 13.03
CA ALA A 4 -1.83 -2.54 13.05
C ALA A 4 -0.67 -2.04 12.18
N PHE A 5 -0.96 -1.51 10.99
CA PHE A 5 0.02 -0.92 10.08
C PHE A 5 0.79 0.25 10.71
N LEU A 6 0.10 1.17 11.38
CA LEU A 6 0.75 2.28 12.07
C LEU A 6 1.63 1.81 13.22
N ILE A 7 1.18 0.82 14.00
CA ILE A 7 1.97 0.27 15.11
C ILE A 7 3.19 -0.49 14.59
N SER A 8 3.04 -1.31 13.54
CA SER A 8 4.12 -2.15 13.02
C SER A 8 5.18 -1.36 12.26
N SER A 9 4.79 -0.33 11.52
CA SER A 9 5.72 0.50 10.74
C SER A 9 6.42 1.58 11.57
N GLY A 10 5.87 1.95 12.73
CA GLY A 10 6.36 3.09 13.50
C GLY A 10 6.16 4.45 12.81
N LEU A 11 5.41 4.48 11.69
CA LEU A 11 5.14 5.68 10.93
C LEU A 11 4.26 6.68 11.70
N LEU A 12 4.37 7.95 11.30
CA LEU A 12 3.70 9.06 11.95
C LEU A 12 2.18 8.90 11.87
N LYS A 13 1.49 9.18 12.98
CA LYS A 13 0.04 8.98 13.12
C LYS A 13 -0.80 9.80 12.13
N TYR A 14 -0.27 10.88 11.57
CA TYR A 14 -0.99 11.66 10.56
C TYR A 14 -1.16 10.89 9.24
N LEU A 15 -0.33 9.86 8.99
CA LEU A 15 -0.41 8.97 7.81
C LEU A 15 -1.53 7.92 7.93
N TRP A 16 -2.46 8.09 8.88
CA TRP A 16 -3.52 7.12 9.12
C TRP A 16 -4.46 6.96 7.91
N ALA A 17 -4.67 8.02 7.14
CA ALA A 17 -5.54 8.01 5.97
C ALA A 17 -4.92 7.18 4.84
N GLU A 18 -3.62 7.30 4.64
CA GLU A 18 -2.83 6.53 3.68
C GLU A 18 -2.78 5.05 4.10
N ALA A 19 -2.51 4.78 5.39
CA ALA A 19 -2.54 3.43 5.94
C ALA A 19 -3.93 2.79 5.80
N HIS A 20 -4.99 3.59 5.93
CA HIS A 20 -6.36 3.12 5.72
C HIS A 20 -6.65 2.80 4.27
N ARG A 21 -6.25 3.67 3.34
CA ARG A 21 -6.37 3.42 1.90
C ARG A 21 -5.62 2.15 1.47
N HIS A 22 -4.41 1.94 1.99
CA HIS A 22 -3.64 0.73 1.72
C HIS A 22 -4.37 -0.51 2.26
N ALA A 23 -4.93 -0.42 3.47
CA ALA A 23 -5.73 -1.50 4.05
C ALA A 23 -6.99 -1.84 3.22
N GLU A 24 -7.72 -0.83 2.75
CA GLU A 24 -8.89 -1.03 1.88
C GLU A 24 -8.50 -1.65 0.53
N TRP A 25 -7.38 -1.20 -0.05
CA TRP A 25 -6.86 -1.75 -1.28
C TRP A 25 -6.55 -3.25 -1.12
N VAL A 26 -5.80 -3.62 -0.09
CA VAL A 26 -5.47 -5.02 0.23
C VAL A 26 -6.75 -5.83 0.49
N TYR A 27 -7.69 -5.28 1.26
CA TYR A 27 -8.96 -5.94 1.53
C TYR A 27 -9.72 -6.28 0.24
N ASN A 28 -9.80 -5.33 -0.68
CA ASN A 28 -10.53 -5.50 -1.93
C ASN A 28 -9.87 -6.50 -2.89
N HIS A 29 -8.56 -6.68 -2.77
CA HIS A 29 -7.75 -7.59 -3.61
C HIS A 29 -7.44 -8.93 -2.92
N THR A 30 -7.98 -9.17 -1.72
CA THR A 30 -7.82 -10.44 -1.00
C THR A 30 -9.13 -11.23 -1.07
N PRO A 31 -9.08 -12.55 -1.34
CA PRO A 31 -10.26 -13.39 -1.26
C PRO A 31 -10.84 -13.38 0.16
N THR A 32 -12.16 -13.26 0.29
CA THR A 32 -12.82 -13.24 1.59
C THR A 32 -13.76 -14.43 1.73
N LYS A 33 -13.86 -14.99 2.94
CA LYS A 33 -14.78 -16.11 3.23
C LYS A 33 -16.26 -15.75 2.98
N ALA A 34 -16.59 -14.47 2.98
CA ALA A 34 -17.93 -13.99 2.67
C ALA A 34 -18.32 -14.21 1.20
N ILE A 35 -17.33 -14.44 0.32
CA ILE A 35 -17.53 -14.72 -1.11
C ILE A 35 -17.32 -16.22 -1.33
N PRO A 36 -18.39 -17.00 -1.59
CA PRO A 36 -18.31 -18.47 -1.68
C PRO A 36 -17.45 -19.01 -2.82
N SER A 37 -17.06 -18.16 -3.78
CA SER A 37 -16.34 -18.53 -4.99
C SER A 37 -14.84 -18.25 -4.95
N GLU A 38 -14.25 -18.00 -3.77
CA GLU A 38 -12.84 -17.58 -3.58
C GLU A 38 -12.42 -16.37 -4.44
N LYS A 39 -13.40 -15.56 -4.84
CA LYS A 39 -13.15 -14.34 -5.61
C LYS A 39 -12.87 -13.19 -4.66
N THR A 40 -12.08 -12.24 -5.16
CA THR A 40 -11.84 -10.96 -4.49
C THR A 40 -13.01 -10.00 -4.74
N LEU A 41 -13.19 -9.01 -3.87
CA LEU A 41 -14.20 -7.97 -4.08
C LEU A 41 -13.95 -7.19 -5.39
N PHE A 42 -12.67 -6.97 -5.72
CA PHE A 42 -12.26 -6.37 -6.98
C PHE A 42 -12.72 -7.18 -8.20
N GLU A 43 -12.57 -8.51 -8.16
CA GLU A 43 -13.06 -9.39 -9.23
C GLU A 43 -14.57 -9.37 -9.36
N MET A 44 -15.28 -9.32 -8.23
CA MET A 44 -16.75 -9.24 -8.23
C MET A 44 -17.23 -7.92 -8.83
N ALA A 45 -16.54 -6.82 -8.55
CA ALA A 45 -16.90 -5.49 -9.04
C ALA A 45 -16.52 -5.25 -10.50
N THR A 46 -15.37 -5.77 -10.95
CA THR A 46 -14.79 -5.43 -12.27
C THR A 46 -14.82 -6.58 -13.27
N GLY A 47 -15.04 -7.81 -12.82
CA GLY A 47 -14.91 -9.03 -13.63
C GLY A 47 -13.47 -9.40 -13.99
N ARG A 48 -12.46 -8.68 -13.50
CA ARG A 48 -11.04 -8.88 -13.83
C ARG A 48 -10.27 -9.37 -12.61
N LYS A 49 -9.27 -10.23 -12.86
CA LYS A 49 -8.30 -10.67 -11.85
C LYS A 49 -7.51 -9.46 -11.31
N PRO A 50 -7.28 -9.36 -10.00
CA PRO A 50 -6.51 -8.28 -9.42
C PRO A 50 -5.04 -8.43 -9.84
N ASN A 51 -4.41 -7.33 -10.25
CA ASN A 51 -2.96 -7.32 -10.41
C ASN A 51 -2.30 -6.89 -9.09
N ILE A 52 -1.60 -7.82 -8.45
CA ILE A 52 -0.91 -7.61 -7.17
C ILE A 52 0.62 -7.56 -7.32
N SER A 53 1.15 -7.49 -8.55
CA SER A 53 2.60 -7.53 -8.79
C SER A 53 3.36 -6.37 -8.12
N GLY A 54 2.68 -5.25 -7.86
CA GLY A 54 3.24 -4.08 -7.17
C GLY A 54 2.89 -3.97 -5.69
N LEU A 55 2.32 -5.01 -5.08
CA LEU A 55 1.97 -4.97 -3.65
C LEU A 55 3.24 -5.09 -2.80
N CYS A 56 3.50 -4.06 -2.00
CA CYS A 56 4.53 -4.07 -0.97
C CYS A 56 3.89 -3.95 0.43
N PRO A 57 4.54 -4.49 1.48
CA PRO A 57 4.11 -4.28 2.85
C PRO A 57 4.07 -2.79 3.20
N TRP A 58 3.07 -2.38 3.96
CA TRP A 58 3.06 -1.06 4.58
C TRP A 58 4.28 -0.88 5.49
N GLY A 59 4.94 0.26 5.38
CA GLY A 59 6.18 0.63 6.06
C GLY A 59 7.45 0.16 5.37
N CYS A 60 7.39 -0.38 4.15
CA CYS A 60 8.60 -0.86 3.47
C CYS A 60 9.51 0.29 3.03
N CYS A 61 10.83 0.12 3.12
CA CYS A 61 11.79 1.06 2.56
C CYS A 61 11.62 1.15 1.04
N CYS A 62 11.53 2.37 0.53
CA CYS A 62 11.47 2.67 -0.89
C CYS A 62 12.29 3.94 -1.20
N TRP A 63 12.71 4.06 -2.45
CA TRP A 63 13.45 5.22 -2.92
C TRP A 63 12.51 6.15 -3.66
N VAL A 64 12.42 7.39 -3.19
CA VAL A 64 11.63 8.44 -3.85
C VAL A 64 12.55 9.40 -4.56
N GLN A 65 12.28 9.63 -5.84
CA GLN A 65 13.03 10.59 -6.63
C GLN A 65 12.77 12.02 -6.14
N VAL A 66 13.85 12.76 -5.87
CA VAL A 66 13.78 14.17 -5.52
C VAL A 66 13.49 14.97 -6.79
N LYS A 67 12.45 15.82 -6.76
CA LYS A 67 12.14 16.69 -7.89
C LYS A 67 13.04 17.93 -7.83
N ALA A 68 13.90 18.07 -8.83
CA ALA A 68 14.88 19.16 -8.97
C ALA A 68 15.92 19.24 -7.83
N PRO A 69 16.77 18.21 -7.68
CA PRO A 69 17.92 18.30 -6.80
C PRO A 69 18.93 19.31 -7.36
N GLU A 70 19.69 19.96 -6.48
CA GLU A 70 20.87 20.71 -6.92
C GLU A 70 21.89 19.74 -7.56
N LYS A 71 22.78 20.26 -8.41
CA LYS A 71 23.62 19.46 -9.33
C LYS A 71 24.47 18.38 -8.65
N LEU A 72 24.74 18.51 -7.34
CA LEU A 72 25.58 17.60 -6.56
C LEU A 72 24.81 16.88 -5.44
N GLU A 73 23.52 17.13 -5.30
CA GLU A 73 22.70 16.56 -4.22
C GLU A 73 22.15 15.19 -4.58
N GLU A 74 21.68 14.45 -3.58
CA GLU A 74 21.08 13.14 -3.77
C GLU A 74 19.79 13.24 -4.61
N HIS A 75 19.76 12.52 -5.73
CA HIS A 75 18.61 12.50 -6.64
C HIS A 75 17.48 11.57 -6.16
N ALA A 76 17.73 10.75 -5.13
CA ALA A 76 16.75 9.84 -4.54
C ALA A 76 16.97 9.76 -3.03
N VAL A 77 15.88 9.80 -2.27
CA VAL A 77 15.89 9.68 -0.81
C VAL A 77 15.19 8.38 -0.41
N GLU A 78 15.76 7.69 0.57
CA GLU A 78 15.11 6.54 1.19
C GLU A 78 13.99 7.03 2.11
N VAL A 79 12.79 6.50 1.90
CA VAL A 79 11.61 6.76 2.74
C VAL A 79 10.89 5.45 3.01
N CYS A 80 9.99 5.45 3.99
CA CYS A 80 9.11 4.31 4.24
C CYS A 80 7.74 4.57 3.61
N PHE A 81 7.25 3.61 2.82
CA PHE A 81 5.94 3.65 2.17
C PHE A 81 4.79 3.39 3.16
#